data_AF-A0A7G7KKV8-F1
#
_entry.id   AF-A0A7G7KKV8-F1
#
_cell.length_a   1.000
_cell.length_b   1.000
_cell.length_c   1.000
_cell.angle_alpha   90.00
_cell.angle_beta   90.00
_cell.angle_gamma   90.00
#
_symmetry.space_group_name_H-M   'P 1'
#
loop_
_entity.id
_entity.type
_entity.pdbx_description
1 polymer ?
#
loop_
_entity_poly.entity_id
_entity_poly.type
_entity_poly.pdbx_seq_one_letter_code
_entity_poly.pdbx_strand_id
1 'polypeptide(L)'
;MRALPLSLAPGQDLRGALEELARAQNLSGFVLGVVGNLSRAAFQCPGQASPTVLEGDLEIITLNGTFGADGVHLHLSLSDGACQVWGGHLEHGTLILKGAQLLLGVLEPSSLQPAIPAMSPQANDARVEIAVLPGCPWCTRALRLLSSADVPHQVFRVDDDQAFAHWHGRSGMNTFPQVFVDGALVGGYDALAAMHERSELHGLR
;
A
#
# COMPACT_ATOMS: atom_id res chain seq x y z
N MET A 1 14.75 -10.23 -10.77
CA MET A 1 13.81 -9.68 -11.77
C MET A 1 14.39 -9.92 -13.15
N ARG A 2 13.55 -10.33 -14.12
CA ARG A 2 13.90 -10.51 -15.53
C ARG A 2 13.00 -9.63 -16.39
N ALA A 3 13.57 -8.97 -17.40
CA ALA A 3 12.78 -8.19 -18.36
C ALA A 3 12.17 -9.12 -19.42
N LEU A 4 10.87 -8.96 -19.70
CA LEU A 4 10.12 -9.74 -20.69
C LEU A 4 9.42 -8.78 -21.66
N PRO A 5 9.81 -8.73 -22.94
CA PRO A 5 9.08 -7.97 -23.95
C PRO A 5 7.78 -8.69 -24.33
N LEU A 6 6.69 -7.94 -24.46
CA LEU A 6 5.38 -8.40 -24.94
C LEU A 6 4.93 -7.51 -26.09
N SER A 7 4.49 -8.11 -27.19
CA SER A 7 3.90 -7.38 -28.32
C SER A 7 2.46 -7.80 -28.50
N LEU A 8 1.56 -6.82 -28.57
CA LEU A 8 0.14 -6.99 -28.80
C LEU A 8 -0.23 -6.50 -30.20
N ALA A 9 -0.99 -7.33 -30.89
CA ALA A 9 -1.51 -7.13 -32.24
C ALA A 9 -2.86 -6.38 -32.23
N PRO A 10 -3.27 -5.81 -33.37
CA PRO A 10 -4.58 -5.19 -33.54
C PRO A 10 -5.73 -6.06 -33.04
N GLY A 11 -6.68 -5.43 -32.33
CA GLY A 11 -7.88 -6.07 -31.80
C GLY A 11 -7.67 -6.87 -30.51
N GLN A 12 -6.44 -7.09 -30.06
CA GLN A 12 -6.21 -7.71 -28.76
C GLN A 12 -6.62 -6.78 -27.62
N ASP A 13 -7.13 -7.37 -26.53
CA ASP A 13 -7.42 -6.65 -25.29
C ASP A 13 -6.15 -6.52 -24.44
N LEU A 14 -5.79 -5.28 -24.09
CA LEU A 14 -4.57 -4.97 -23.33
C LEU A 14 -4.57 -5.64 -21.95
N ARG A 15 -5.69 -5.56 -21.22
CA ARG A 15 -5.82 -6.14 -19.87
C ARG A 15 -5.85 -7.66 -19.96
N GLY A 16 -6.70 -8.18 -20.84
CA GLY A 16 -6.89 -9.61 -21.07
C GLY A 16 -5.60 -10.31 -21.48
N ALA A 17 -4.78 -9.70 -22.35
CA ALA A 17 -3.51 -10.27 -22.76
C ALA A 17 -2.51 -10.39 -21.60
N LEU A 18 -2.45 -9.42 -20.68
CA LEU A 18 -1.61 -9.51 -19.49
C LEU A 18 -2.11 -10.55 -18.49
N GLU A 19 -3.43 -10.61 -18.28
CA GLU A 19 -4.03 -11.64 -17.43
C GLU A 19 -3.78 -13.06 -17.98
N GLU A 20 -3.94 -13.26 -19.29
CA GLU A 20 -3.67 -14.52 -19.96
C GLU A 20 -2.20 -14.91 -19.86
N LEU A 21 -1.27 -13.98 -20.17
CA LEU A 21 0.16 -14.21 -20.05
C LEU A 21 0.55 -14.61 -18.61
N ALA A 22 0.05 -13.87 -17.62
CA ALA A 22 0.34 -14.09 -16.21
C ALA A 22 -0.15 -15.47 -15.75
N ARG A 23 -1.38 -15.85 -16.12
CA ARG A 23 -1.95 -17.17 -15.79
C ARG A 23 -1.24 -18.31 -16.52
N ALA A 24 -1.03 -18.19 -17.82
CA ALA A 24 -0.49 -19.27 -18.65
C ALA A 24 0.96 -19.63 -18.27
N GLN A 25 1.75 -18.63 -17.86
CA GLN A 25 3.15 -18.82 -17.50
C GLN A 25 3.41 -18.73 -15.99
N ASN A 26 2.36 -18.60 -15.18
CA ASN A 26 2.43 -18.40 -13.73
C ASN A 26 3.41 -17.28 -13.34
N LEU A 27 3.30 -16.14 -14.03
CA LEU A 27 4.18 -14.99 -13.84
C LEU A 27 3.53 -13.96 -12.91
N SER A 28 4.37 -13.27 -12.15
CA SER A 28 4.02 -12.05 -11.45
C SER A 28 5.08 -10.97 -11.70
N GLY A 29 4.67 -9.71 -11.65
CA GLY A 29 5.55 -8.61 -11.97
C GLY A 29 4.85 -7.27 -12.09
N PHE A 30 5.50 -6.35 -12.79
CA PHE A 30 5.02 -5.01 -13.03
C PHE A 30 5.37 -4.53 -14.43
N VAL A 31 4.65 -3.52 -14.92
CA VAL A 31 4.94 -2.91 -16.22
C VAL A 31 6.10 -1.92 -16.05
N LEU A 32 7.18 -2.09 -16.84
CA LEU A 32 8.34 -1.20 -16.88
C LEU A 32 8.19 -0.10 -17.93
N GLY A 33 7.44 -0.38 -19.00
CA GLY A 33 7.21 0.57 -20.07
C GLY A 33 6.20 0.06 -21.07
N VAL A 34 5.60 1.00 -21.80
CA VAL A 34 4.63 0.74 -22.85
C VAL A 34 4.78 1.78 -23.95
N VAL A 35 4.56 1.38 -25.20
CA VAL A 35 4.31 2.27 -26.33
C VAL A 35 3.31 1.60 -27.25
N GLY A 36 2.37 2.35 -27.81
CA GLY A 36 1.38 1.80 -28.72
C GLY A 36 0.11 2.62 -28.74
N ASN A 37 -0.86 2.10 -29.49
CA ASN A 37 -2.11 2.81 -29.71
C ASN A 37 -3.34 1.91 -29.58
N LEU A 38 -4.45 2.54 -29.27
CA LEU A 38 -5.72 1.91 -28.95
C LEU A 38 -6.79 2.42 -29.92
N SER A 39 -7.68 1.51 -30.32
CA SER A 39 -8.92 1.85 -31.05
C SER A 39 -10.04 2.18 -30.07
N ARG A 40 -9.93 1.61 -28.87
CA ARG A 40 -10.86 1.77 -27.76
C ARG A 40 -10.11 1.68 -26.44
N ALA A 41 -10.34 2.62 -25.54
CA ALA A 41 -9.85 2.60 -24.17
C ALA A 41 -11.03 2.49 -23.20
N ALA A 42 -11.00 1.47 -22.34
CA ALA A 42 -11.93 1.33 -21.23
C ALA A 42 -11.18 1.53 -19.92
N PHE A 43 -11.62 2.49 -19.12
CA PHE A 43 -10.97 2.79 -17.84
C PHE A 43 -11.96 3.33 -16.81
N GLN A 44 -11.77 2.94 -15.56
CA GLN A 44 -12.61 3.37 -14.45
C GLN A 44 -12.05 4.67 -13.83
N CYS A 45 -12.83 5.75 -13.97
CA CYS A 45 -12.57 7.00 -13.28
C CYS A 45 -12.99 6.92 -11.80
N PRO A 46 -12.29 7.60 -10.88
CA PRO A 46 -12.67 7.65 -9.48
C PRO A 46 -14.11 8.14 -9.29
N GLY A 47 -14.90 7.42 -8.50
CA GLY A 47 -16.27 7.80 -8.14
C GLY A 47 -17.33 7.59 -9.24
N GLN A 48 -16.96 7.08 -10.42
CA GLN A 48 -17.94 6.76 -11.47
C GLN A 48 -18.56 5.37 -11.24
N ALA A 49 -19.85 5.22 -11.52
CA ALA A 49 -20.56 3.95 -11.33
C ALA A 49 -20.20 2.86 -12.35
N SER A 50 -19.69 3.27 -13.52
CA SER A 50 -19.30 2.39 -14.61
C SER A 50 -18.00 2.87 -15.27
N PRO A 51 -17.28 1.99 -15.98
CA PRO A 51 -16.11 2.37 -16.74
C PRO A 51 -16.42 3.45 -17.78
N THR A 52 -15.50 4.39 -17.93
CA THR A 52 -15.46 5.33 -19.05
C THR A 52 -14.92 4.61 -20.28
N VAL A 53 -15.52 4.88 -21.44
CA VAL A 53 -15.11 4.31 -22.72
C VAL A 53 -14.82 5.44 -23.69
N LEU A 54 -13.63 5.44 -24.28
CA LEU A 54 -13.24 6.32 -25.37
C LEU A 54 -12.89 5.49 -26.61
N GLU A 55 -13.32 5.95 -27.77
CA GLU A 55 -13.05 5.30 -29.07
C GLU A 55 -12.43 6.33 -30.02
N GLY A 56 -11.47 5.90 -30.85
CA GLY A 56 -10.74 6.79 -31.76
C GLY A 56 -9.32 6.29 -32.05
N ASP A 57 -8.48 7.16 -32.62
CA ASP A 57 -7.03 6.94 -32.67
C ASP A 57 -6.43 7.49 -31.37
N LEU A 58 -6.14 6.60 -30.42
CA LEU A 58 -5.72 6.93 -29.06
C LEU A 58 -4.29 6.45 -28.83
N GLU A 59 -3.43 7.30 -28.30
CA GLU A 59 -2.02 6.95 -28.03
C GLU A 59 -1.84 6.64 -26.54
N ILE A 60 -1.19 5.52 -26.22
CA ILE A 60 -0.86 5.15 -24.84
C ILE A 60 0.31 6.02 -24.38
N ILE A 61 0.11 6.78 -23.30
CA ILE A 61 1.18 7.59 -22.70
C ILE A 61 1.85 6.80 -21.57
N THR A 62 1.06 6.22 -20.66
CA THR A 62 1.59 5.40 -19.57
C THR A 62 0.67 4.22 -19.25
N LEU A 63 1.27 3.13 -18.79
CA LEU A 63 0.60 1.99 -18.20
C LEU A 63 1.42 1.56 -16.99
N ASN A 64 0.86 1.68 -15.79
CA ASN A 64 1.59 1.46 -14.54
C ASN A 64 0.82 0.53 -13.62
N GLY A 65 1.55 -0.34 -12.93
CA GLY A 65 1.00 -1.24 -11.91
C GLY A 65 1.52 -2.66 -12.04
N THR A 66 0.78 -3.59 -11.44
CA THR A 66 1.21 -4.98 -11.25
C THR A 66 0.34 -5.99 -12.01
N PHE A 67 0.93 -7.14 -12.30
CA PHE A 67 0.23 -8.29 -12.85
C PHE A 67 0.66 -9.56 -12.10
N GLY A 68 -0.24 -10.54 -12.03
CA GLY A 68 -0.04 -11.81 -11.38
C GLY A 68 -1.10 -12.83 -11.83
N ALA A 69 -0.90 -14.09 -11.46
CA ALA A 69 -1.88 -15.15 -11.75
C ALA A 69 -3.23 -14.93 -11.02
N ASP A 70 -3.20 -14.20 -9.91
CA ASP A 70 -4.33 -13.80 -9.07
C ASP A 70 -5.06 -12.53 -9.57
N GLY A 71 -4.41 -11.73 -10.42
CA GLY A 71 -5.06 -10.56 -11.02
C GLY A 71 -4.09 -9.56 -11.64
N VAL A 72 -4.68 -8.57 -12.31
CA VAL A 72 -3.98 -7.44 -12.90
C VAL A 72 -4.54 -6.15 -12.29
N HIS A 73 -3.65 -5.28 -11.83
CA HIS A 73 -3.99 -3.97 -11.31
C HIS A 73 -3.13 -2.93 -12.02
N LEU A 74 -3.71 -2.27 -13.02
CA LEU A 74 -3.02 -1.29 -13.85
C LEU A 74 -3.81 0.00 -13.92
N HIS A 75 -3.10 1.13 -13.96
CA HIS A 75 -3.63 2.43 -14.33
C HIS A 75 -3.09 2.80 -15.71
N LEU A 76 -3.97 3.34 -16.55
CA LEU A 76 -3.69 3.77 -17.92
C LEU A 76 -3.81 5.29 -18.00
N SER A 77 -2.89 5.93 -18.73
CA SER A 77 -3.10 7.27 -19.28
C SER A 77 -2.92 7.27 -20.79
N LEU A 78 -3.79 7.95 -21.52
CA LEU A 78 -3.80 8.02 -22.98
C LEU A 78 -4.09 9.44 -23.48
N SER A 79 -3.64 9.76 -24.69
CA SER A 79 -4.07 10.98 -25.40
C SER A 79 -5.01 10.67 -26.55
N ASP A 80 -5.99 11.56 -26.76
CA ASP A 80 -6.80 11.58 -27.98
C ASP A 80 -6.15 12.40 -29.10
N GLY A 81 -6.83 12.45 -30.26
CA GLY A 81 -6.37 13.23 -31.42
C GLY A 81 -6.33 14.76 -31.20
N ALA A 82 -6.92 15.28 -30.12
CA ALA A 82 -6.81 16.68 -29.71
C ALA A 82 -5.70 16.90 -28.67
N CYS A 83 -4.87 15.88 -28.40
CA CYS A 83 -3.84 15.86 -27.36
C CYS A 83 -4.37 16.05 -25.93
N GLN A 84 -5.66 15.78 -25.68
CA GLN A 84 -6.19 15.75 -24.32
C GLN A 84 -5.82 14.42 -23.67
N VAL A 85 -5.39 14.49 -22.40
CA VAL A 85 -4.97 13.31 -21.65
C VAL A 85 -6.07 12.82 -20.74
N TRP A 86 -6.38 11.54 -20.84
CA TRP A 86 -7.39 10.83 -20.05
C TRP A 86 -6.72 9.71 -19.27
N GLY A 87 -7.31 9.27 -18.17
CA GLY A 87 -6.76 8.13 -17.42
C GLY A 87 -7.62 7.63 -16.26
N GLY A 88 -7.30 6.43 -15.81
CA GLY A 88 -8.01 5.73 -14.74
C GLY A 88 -7.48 4.31 -14.56
N HIS A 89 -8.20 3.51 -13.77
CA HIS A 89 -7.91 2.07 -13.65
C HIS A 89 -8.22 1.38 -14.97
N LEU A 90 -7.32 0.54 -15.48
CA LEU A 90 -7.48 -0.16 -16.74
C LEU A 90 -8.61 -1.19 -16.64
N GLU A 91 -9.58 -1.12 -17.54
CA GLU A 91 -10.68 -2.07 -17.62
C GLU A 91 -10.61 -2.91 -18.89
N HIS A 92 -11.30 -4.05 -18.89
CA HIS A 92 -11.50 -4.86 -20.09
C HIS A 92 -12.25 -4.08 -21.18
N GLY A 93 -12.02 -4.46 -22.43
CA GLY A 93 -12.45 -3.75 -23.62
C GLY A 93 -11.48 -2.65 -24.07
N THR A 94 -10.23 -2.67 -23.60
CA THR A 94 -9.17 -1.75 -24.05
C THR A 94 -8.41 -2.40 -25.21
N LEU A 95 -8.75 -2.00 -26.43
CA LEU A 95 -8.40 -2.71 -27.66
C LEU A 95 -7.25 -2.02 -28.41
N ILE A 96 -6.25 -2.81 -28.83
CA ILE A 96 -5.12 -2.33 -29.62
C ILE A 96 -5.57 -1.95 -31.04
N LEU A 97 -5.09 -0.81 -31.57
CA LEU A 97 -5.38 -0.39 -32.95
C LEU A 97 -4.38 -0.95 -33.95
N LYS A 98 -3.10 -0.55 -33.88
CA LYS A 98 -2.03 -0.96 -34.80
C LYS A 98 -1.03 -1.90 -34.13
N GLY A 99 -0.71 -1.62 -32.88
CA GLY A 99 0.18 -2.44 -32.07
C GLY A 99 0.49 -1.79 -30.72
N ALA A 100 0.81 -2.61 -29.73
CA ALA A 100 1.38 -2.14 -28.47
C ALA A 100 2.55 -3.02 -28.04
N GLN A 101 3.63 -2.39 -27.61
CA GLN A 101 4.84 -3.03 -27.11
C GLN A 101 4.97 -2.70 -25.63
N LEU A 102 5.03 -3.73 -24.81
CA LEU A 102 5.21 -3.62 -23.37
C LEU A 102 6.55 -4.23 -22.99
N LEU A 103 7.18 -3.63 -21.99
CA LEU A 103 8.29 -4.24 -21.28
C LEU A 103 7.82 -4.58 -19.87
N LEU A 104 7.91 -5.85 -19.50
CA LEU A 104 7.46 -6.36 -18.21
C LEU A 104 8.65 -6.68 -17.33
N GLY A 105 8.61 -6.27 -16.06
CA GLY A 105 9.54 -6.69 -15.02
C GLY A 105 8.97 -7.92 -14.30
N VAL A 106 9.40 -9.10 -14.71
CA VAL A 106 8.97 -10.38 -14.13
C VAL A 106 9.78 -10.67 -12.88
N LEU A 107 9.09 -10.98 -11.78
CA LEU A 107 9.68 -11.38 -10.52
C LEU A 107 9.93 -12.89 -10.54
N GLU A 108 11.13 -13.31 -10.14
CA GLU A 108 11.43 -14.72 -9.98
C GLU A 108 10.85 -15.20 -8.63
N PRO A 109 10.39 -16.46 -8.49
CA PRO A 109 9.83 -16.98 -7.25
C PRO A 109 10.78 -17.00 -6.03
N SER A 110 12.02 -16.51 -6.18
CA SER A 110 13.00 -16.46 -5.08
C SER A 110 12.71 -15.30 -4.13
N SER A 111 12.13 -15.64 -2.97
CA SER A 111 12.14 -14.86 -1.73
C SER A 111 11.90 -13.36 -1.91
N LEU A 112 10.73 -12.98 -2.41
CA LEU A 112 10.15 -11.69 -2.04
C LEU A 112 9.85 -11.75 -0.54
N GLN A 113 10.87 -11.54 0.29
CA GLN A 113 10.63 -10.92 1.58
C GLN A 113 10.10 -9.51 1.26
N PRO A 114 8.95 -9.11 1.78
CA PRO A 114 8.50 -7.74 1.65
C PRO A 114 9.62 -6.82 2.12
N ALA A 115 10.22 -6.02 1.23
CA ALA A 115 11.25 -5.04 1.59
C ALA A 115 10.68 -3.94 2.51
N ILE A 116 9.37 -3.92 2.67
CA ILE A 116 8.66 -3.28 3.76
C ILE A 116 7.73 -4.36 4.30
N PRO A 117 7.92 -4.89 5.52
CA PRO A 117 6.92 -5.75 6.11
C PRO A 117 5.61 -4.97 6.11
N ALA A 118 4.55 -5.56 5.54
CA ALA A 118 3.21 -5.13 5.86
C ALA A 118 3.15 -5.09 7.38
N MET A 119 2.95 -3.89 7.96
CA MET A 119 2.75 -3.71 9.40
C MET A 119 1.49 -4.49 9.78
N SER A 120 1.69 -5.78 10.00
CA SER A 120 0.87 -6.65 10.79
C SER A 120 1.36 -6.47 12.22
N PRO A 121 0.47 -6.45 13.23
CA PRO A 121 0.88 -6.38 14.62
C PRO A 121 1.65 -7.66 14.94
N GLN A 122 2.98 -7.60 14.89
CA GLN A 122 3.80 -8.74 15.30
C GLN A 122 3.61 -8.98 16.79
N ALA A 123 3.21 -10.21 17.09
CA ALA A 123 3.10 -10.71 18.43
C ALA A 123 4.47 -10.68 19.14
N ASN A 124 4.48 -9.93 20.26
CA ASN A 124 5.03 -10.34 21.55
C ASN A 124 6.55 -10.38 21.80
N ASP A 125 7.32 -9.44 21.24
CA ASP A 125 8.69 -9.14 21.73
C ASP A 125 8.96 -7.64 21.96
N ALA A 126 7.96 -6.78 21.76
CA ALA A 126 8.12 -5.37 22.06
C ALA A 126 8.08 -5.17 23.58
N ARG A 127 9.19 -4.67 24.14
CA ARG A 127 9.32 -4.30 25.55
C ARG A 127 8.40 -3.16 25.96
N VAL A 128 7.93 -2.36 24.99
CA VAL A 128 7.06 -1.21 25.24
C VAL A 128 5.60 -1.55 24.92
N GLU A 129 4.72 -1.37 25.90
CA GLU A 129 3.26 -1.38 25.70
C GLU A 129 2.71 0.03 25.88
N ILE A 130 1.79 0.47 25.03
CA ILE A 130 1.10 1.75 25.16
C ILE A 130 -0.41 1.59 25.00
N ALA A 131 -1.16 1.94 26.03
CA ALA A 131 -2.61 2.05 25.97
C ALA A 131 -3.03 3.44 25.50
N VAL A 132 -3.94 3.50 24.54
CA VAL A 132 -4.36 4.74 23.88
C VAL A 132 -5.87 4.88 23.83
N LEU A 133 -6.36 6.11 24.02
CA LEU A 133 -7.77 6.46 23.90
C LEU A 133 -8.05 7.06 22.51
N PRO A 134 -9.14 6.67 21.82
CA PRO A 134 -9.54 7.27 20.55
C PRO A 134 -9.68 8.80 20.64
N GLY A 135 -9.16 9.51 19.64
CA GLY A 135 -9.22 10.97 19.59
C GLY A 135 -8.30 11.70 20.58
N CYS A 136 -7.47 11.00 21.35
CA CYS A 136 -6.55 11.63 22.29
C CYS A 136 -5.31 12.25 21.59
N PRO A 137 -5.09 13.58 21.68
CA PRO A 137 -3.92 14.23 21.08
C PRO A 137 -2.61 13.77 21.68
N TRP A 138 -2.58 13.52 23.00
CA TRP A 138 -1.38 13.06 23.70
C TRP A 138 -0.97 11.64 23.32
N CYS A 139 -1.93 10.76 23.06
CA CYS A 139 -1.66 9.43 22.52
C CYS A 139 -1.02 9.52 21.13
N THR A 140 -1.56 10.38 20.28
CA THR A 140 -0.98 10.63 18.94
C THR A 140 0.46 11.12 19.03
N ARG A 141 0.76 12.03 19.97
CA ARG A 141 2.12 12.52 20.19
C ARG A 141 3.06 11.43 20.73
N ALA A 142 2.60 10.59 21.65
CA ALA A 142 3.39 9.49 22.19
C ALA A 142 3.75 8.44 21.12
N LEU A 143 2.78 8.03 20.31
CA LEU A 143 3.01 7.09 19.20
C LEU A 143 4.01 7.67 18.20
N ARG A 144 3.85 8.94 17.81
CA ARG A 144 4.82 9.60 16.92
C ARG A 144 6.22 9.63 17.50
N LEU A 145 6.35 9.89 18.80
CA LEU A 145 7.65 9.92 19.47
C LEU A 145 8.32 8.54 19.42
N LEU A 146 7.60 7.47 19.80
CA LEU A 146 8.09 6.09 19.74
C LEU A 146 8.49 5.68 18.31
N SER A 147 7.64 5.97 17.32
CA SER A 147 7.94 5.69 15.91
C SER A 147 9.16 6.47 15.41
N SER A 148 9.30 7.75 15.77
CA SER A 148 10.45 8.57 15.36
C SER A 148 11.76 8.13 16.01
N ALA A 149 11.69 7.52 17.19
CA ALA A 149 12.83 7.00 17.92
C ALA A 149 13.21 5.57 17.48
N ASP A 150 12.45 4.98 16.55
CA ASP A 150 12.57 3.61 16.06
C ASP A 150 12.45 2.57 17.19
N VAL A 151 11.53 2.82 18.13
CA VAL A 151 11.29 1.93 19.28
C VAL A 151 10.14 0.98 18.96
N PRO A 152 10.36 -0.34 18.91
CA PRO A 152 9.29 -1.33 18.79
C PRO A 152 8.31 -1.20 19.96
N HIS A 153 7.02 -1.11 19.67
CA HIS A 153 5.99 -0.96 20.69
C HIS A 153 4.66 -1.60 20.30
N GLN A 154 3.93 -2.10 21.29
CA GLN A 154 2.57 -2.62 21.16
C GLN A 154 1.55 -1.55 21.51
N VAL A 155 0.56 -1.37 20.63
CA VAL A 155 -0.50 -0.37 20.81
C VAL A 155 -1.80 -1.06 21.18
N PHE A 156 -2.35 -0.70 22.33
CA PHE A 156 -3.64 -1.20 22.81
C PHE A 156 -4.67 -0.08 22.82
N ARG A 157 -5.73 -0.23 22.04
CA ARG A 157 -6.82 0.74 22.03
C ARG A 157 -7.78 0.46 23.18
N VAL A 158 -8.16 1.53 23.87
CA VAL A 158 -9.17 1.51 24.93
C VAL A 158 -10.46 2.05 24.36
N ASP A 159 -11.33 1.16 23.90
CA ASP A 159 -12.58 1.52 23.20
C ASP A 159 -13.83 1.38 24.11
N ASP A 160 -13.70 0.80 25.31
CA ASP A 160 -14.82 0.58 26.26
C ASP A 160 -14.38 0.66 27.74
N ASP A 161 -15.37 0.65 28.65
CA ASP A 161 -15.18 0.75 30.10
C ASP A 161 -14.45 -0.47 30.70
N GLN A 162 -14.58 -1.66 30.10
CA GLN A 162 -13.89 -2.86 30.57
C GLN A 162 -12.39 -2.76 30.29
N ALA A 163 -12.03 -2.31 29.08
CA ALA A 163 -10.66 -2.01 28.70
C ALA A 163 -10.10 -0.89 29.58
N PHE A 164 -10.89 0.17 29.86
CA PHE A 164 -10.47 1.23 30.77
C PHE A 164 -10.16 0.68 32.16
N ALA A 165 -11.05 -0.11 32.74
CA ALA A 165 -10.86 -0.72 34.06
C ALA A 165 -9.64 -1.66 34.10
N HIS A 166 -9.38 -2.41 33.02
CA HIS A 166 -8.19 -3.25 32.90
C HIS A 166 -6.90 -2.43 32.97
N TRP A 167 -6.78 -1.39 32.14
CA TRP A 167 -5.59 -0.53 32.09
C TRP A 167 -5.43 0.32 33.35
N HIS A 168 -6.53 0.83 33.91
CA HIS A 168 -6.55 1.48 35.21
C HIS A 168 -6.06 0.55 36.33
N GLY A 169 -6.47 -0.72 36.33
CA GLY A 169 -6.00 -1.71 37.30
C GLY A 169 -4.49 -1.97 37.21
N ARG A 170 -3.90 -1.87 36.00
CA ARG A 170 -2.45 -2.02 35.79
C ARG A 170 -1.65 -0.76 36.14
N SER A 171 -2.18 0.43 35.87
CA SER A 171 -1.42 1.69 36.01
C SER A 171 -1.79 2.55 37.23
N GLY A 172 -3.00 2.42 37.75
CA GLY A 172 -3.61 3.39 38.67
C GLY A 172 -3.92 4.75 38.03
N MET A 173 -3.65 4.94 36.73
CA MET A 173 -3.86 6.21 36.03
C MET A 173 -5.28 6.30 35.45
N ASN A 174 -5.84 7.50 35.45
CA ASN A 174 -7.11 7.82 34.77
C ASN A 174 -6.91 8.48 33.40
N THR A 175 -5.67 8.80 33.04
CA THR A 175 -5.31 9.56 31.84
C THR A 175 -4.58 8.68 30.85
N PHE A 176 -4.68 9.02 29.56
CA PHE A 176 -3.95 8.37 28.47
C PHE A 176 -3.03 9.36 27.76
N PRO A 177 -1.92 8.91 27.16
CA PRO A 177 -1.48 7.51 27.03
C PRO A 177 -0.99 6.92 28.35
N GLN A 178 -1.02 5.58 28.46
CA GLN A 178 -0.38 4.85 29.56
C GLN A 178 0.70 3.96 28.97
N VAL A 179 1.95 4.21 29.32
CA VAL A 179 3.13 3.57 28.74
C VAL A 179 3.76 2.65 29.78
N PHE A 180 4.07 1.43 29.35
CA PHE A 180 4.76 0.42 30.13
C PHE A 180 6.03 -0.02 29.40
N VAL A 181 7.07 -0.34 30.16
CA VAL A 181 8.32 -0.93 29.67
C VAL A 181 8.61 -2.17 30.49
N ASP A 182 8.81 -3.32 29.85
CA ASP A 182 8.99 -4.63 30.49
C ASP A 182 7.89 -4.94 31.52
N GLY A 183 6.65 -4.53 31.22
CA GLY A 183 5.48 -4.70 32.09
C GLY A 183 5.37 -3.70 33.25
N ALA A 184 6.39 -2.87 33.50
CA ALA A 184 6.36 -1.84 34.54
C ALA A 184 5.83 -0.50 33.99
N LEU A 185 4.96 0.17 34.76
CA LEU A 185 4.42 1.47 34.38
C LEU A 185 5.54 2.53 34.36
N VAL A 186 5.67 3.22 33.23
CA VAL A 186 6.52 4.40 33.06
C VAL A 186 5.73 5.68 33.32
N GLY A 187 4.48 5.74 32.82
CA GLY A 187 3.61 6.89 32.97
C GLY A 187 2.95 7.34 31.67
N GLY A 188 2.68 8.64 31.54
CA GLY A 188 2.05 9.23 30.36
C GLY A 188 3.03 9.79 29.33
N TYR A 189 2.54 10.67 28.45
CA TYR A 189 3.37 11.30 27.41
C TYR A 189 4.56 12.07 27.99
N ASP A 190 4.38 12.81 29.09
CA ASP A 190 5.45 13.62 29.67
C ASP A 190 6.60 12.75 30.19
N ALA A 191 6.28 11.61 30.83
CA ALA A 191 7.29 10.64 31.27
C ALA A 191 8.06 10.05 30.08
N LEU A 192 7.33 9.69 29.02
CA LEU A 192 7.93 9.19 27.79
C LEU A 192 8.82 10.24 27.09
N ALA A 193 8.38 11.50 27.03
CA ALA A 193 9.16 12.60 26.47
C ALA A 193 10.45 12.84 27.28
N ALA A 194 10.35 12.82 28.61
CA ALA A 194 11.51 12.96 29.48
C ALA A 194 12.53 11.80 29.30
N MET A 195 12.06 10.56 29.10
CA MET A 195 12.94 9.43 28.74
C MET A 195 13.64 9.64 27.40
N HIS A 196 12.95 10.20 26.41
CA HIS A 196 13.54 10.51 25.12
C HIS A 196 14.64 11.56 25.23
N GLU A 197 14.39 12.64 25.98
CA GLU A 197 15.37 13.70 26.25
C GLU A 197 16.63 13.17 26.95
N ARG A 198 16.47 12.19 27.85
CA ARG A 198 17.58 11.48 28.51
C ARG A 198 18.20 10.37 27.65
N SER A 199 17.76 10.19 26.40
CA SER A 199 18.19 9.13 25.47
C SER A 199 17.92 7.70 25.95
N GLU A 200 17.10 7.50 26.97
CA GLU A 200 16.79 6.17 27.55
C GLU A 200 15.99 5.28 26.59
N LEU A 201 15.24 5.88 25.67
CA LEU A 201 14.49 5.15 24.64
C LEU A 201 15.38 4.39 23.66
N HIS A 202 16.66 4.77 23.50
CA HIS A 202 17.59 4.07 22.61
C HIS A 202 17.88 2.64 23.07
N GLY A 203 17.82 2.39 24.38
CA GLY A 203 18.02 1.06 24.96
C GLY A 203 16.81 0.13 24.84
N LEU A 204 15.73 0.60 24.19
CA LEU A 204 14.48 -0.13 23.97
C LEU A 204 14.26 -0.48 22.49
N ARG A 205 15.26 -0.24 21.63
CA ARG A 205 15.30 -0.68 20.24
C ARG A 205 15.55 -2.17 20.11
#